data_AF-A0A2D9SG76-F1
#
_entry.id   AF-A0A2D9SG76-F1
#
_cell.length_a   1.000
_cell.length_b   1.000
_cell.length_c   1.000
_cell.angle_alpha   90.00
_cell.angle_beta   90.00
_cell.angle_gamma   90.00
#
_symmetry.space_group_name_H-M   'P 1'
#
loop_
_entity.id
_entity.type
_entity.pdbx_description
1 polymer ?
#
loop_
_entity_poly.entity_id
_entity_poly.type
_entity_poly.pdbx_seq_one_letter_code
_entity_poly.pdbx_strand_id
1 'polypeptide(L)'
;MNTLIIAKMSKVTFDEWKVKFDEDSEVQSKMMRNTRVGKVDDNTAMVFTEVFNPEMVQEFMNSDDFKKMETNLGLSHEVYKVEKIS
;
A
#
# COMPACT_ATOMS: atom_id res chain seq x y z
N MET A 1 -12.94 2.27 6.40
CA MET A 1 -12.01 2.41 7.54
C MET A 1 -10.81 3.20 7.08
N ASN A 2 -10.46 4.29 7.77
CA ASN A 2 -9.24 5.04 7.44
C ASN A 2 -8.03 4.24 7.92
N THR A 3 -7.06 4.09 7.04
CA THR A 3 -5.89 3.24 7.24
C THR A 3 -4.65 4.01 6.80
N LEU A 4 -3.61 3.94 7.62
CA LEU A 4 -2.26 4.35 7.25
C LEU A 4 -1.43 3.08 7.06
N ILE A 5 -0.74 3.00 5.93
CA ILE A 5 0.20 1.94 5.60
C ILE A 5 1.57 2.58 5.47
N ILE A 6 2.54 2.11 6.24
CA ILE A 6 3.95 2.44 6.04
C ILE A 6 4.57 1.29 5.26
N ALA A 7 4.94 1.55 4.01
CA ALA A 7 5.65 0.58 3.18
C ALA A 7 7.14 0.90 3.22
N LYS A 8 7.96 -0.12 3.48
CA LYS A 8 9.43 -0.04 3.46
C LYS A 8 9.96 -0.96 2.38
N MET A 9 10.82 -0.44 1.51
CA MET A 9 11.43 -1.14 0.38
C MET A 9 12.91 -1.38 0.64
N SER A 10 13.36 -2.63 0.53
CA SER A 10 14.79 -2.97 0.69
C SER A 10 15.54 -3.19 -0.62
N LYS A 11 14.82 -3.35 -1.75
CA LYS A 11 15.42 -3.68 -3.06
C LYS A 11 15.17 -2.62 -4.14
N VAL A 12 14.27 -1.68 -3.90
CA VAL A 12 13.89 -0.62 -4.84
C VAL A 12 13.77 0.71 -4.11
N THR A 13 13.77 1.78 -4.88
CA THR A 13 13.48 3.13 -4.41
C THR A 13 11.97 3.41 -4.35
N PHE A 14 11.59 4.45 -3.63
CA PHE A 14 10.22 4.96 -3.59
C PHE A 14 9.68 5.22 -4.99
N ASP A 15 10.48 5.83 -5.88
CA ASP A 15 10.02 6.24 -7.20
C ASP A 15 9.77 5.02 -8.11
N GLU A 16 10.62 3.99 -8.04
CA GLU A 16 10.41 2.72 -8.72
C GLU A 16 9.18 1.95 -8.17
N TRP A 17 9.03 1.92 -6.85
CA TRP A 17 7.88 1.32 -6.20
C TRP A 17 6.58 2.05 -6.57
N LYS A 18 6.60 3.38 -6.65
CA LYS A 18 5.41 4.19 -6.95
C LYS A 18 4.85 3.91 -8.33
N VAL A 19 5.71 3.66 -9.32
CA VAL A 19 5.28 3.24 -10.67
C VAL A 19 4.46 1.95 -10.58
N LYS A 20 4.94 0.94 -9.84
CA LYS A 20 4.21 -0.32 -9.65
C LYS A 20 2.92 -0.14 -8.86
N PHE A 21 2.95 0.67 -7.81
CA PHE A 21 1.76 1.01 -7.07
C PHE A 21 0.69 1.66 -7.96
N ASP A 22 1.07 2.52 -8.91
CA ASP A 22 0.12 3.20 -9.80
C ASP A 22 -0.41 2.29 -10.92
N GLU A 23 0.38 1.32 -11.38
CA GLU A 23 -0.06 0.26 -12.31
C GLU A 23 -1.25 -0.52 -11.73
N ASP A 24 -1.29 -0.74 -10.42
CA ASP A 24 -2.35 -1.46 -9.71
C ASP A 24 -3.59 -0.59 -9.36
N SER A 25 -3.64 0.65 -9.81
CA SER A 25 -4.69 1.63 -9.43
C SER A 25 -6.12 1.14 -9.69
N GLU A 26 -6.37 0.38 -10.77
CA GLU A 26 -7.68 -0.18 -11.05
C GLU A 26 -8.12 -1.21 -9.98
N VAL A 27 -7.22 -2.13 -9.61
CA VAL A 27 -7.49 -3.14 -8.57
C VAL A 27 -7.67 -2.47 -7.21
N GLN A 28 -6.80 -1.52 -6.89
CA GLN A 28 -6.89 -0.73 -5.66
C GLN A 28 -8.23 0.01 -5.55
N SER A 29 -8.74 0.58 -6.65
CA SER A 29 -10.01 1.32 -6.66
C SER A 29 -11.24 0.46 -6.28
N LYS A 30 -11.12 -0.88 -6.37
CA LYS A 30 -12.18 -1.83 -5.98
C LYS A 30 -12.23 -2.09 -4.46
N MET A 31 -11.20 -1.69 -3.72
CA MET A 31 -11.06 -1.96 -2.29
C MET A 31 -10.72 -0.74 -1.42
N MET A 32 -10.13 0.29 -2.02
CA MET A 32 -9.59 1.48 -1.39
C MET A 32 -9.99 2.75 -2.15
N ARG A 33 -10.24 3.83 -1.42
CA ARG A 33 -10.56 5.15 -2.00
C ARG A 33 -9.92 6.27 -1.21
N ASN A 34 -9.94 7.48 -1.76
CA ASN A 34 -9.35 8.66 -1.14
C ASN A 34 -7.85 8.47 -0.78
N THR A 35 -7.16 7.63 -1.56
CA THR A 35 -5.76 7.27 -1.34
C THR A 35 -4.84 8.48 -1.56
N ARG A 36 -3.93 8.69 -0.62
CA ARG A 36 -2.86 9.67 -0.66
C ARG A 36 -1.56 8.96 -0.38
N VAL A 37 -0.54 9.22 -1.20
CA VAL A 37 0.78 8.62 -1.07
C VAL A 37 1.80 9.72 -0.84
N GLY A 38 2.66 9.55 0.16
CA GLY A 38 3.76 10.44 0.47
C GLY A 38 5.09 9.69 0.51
N LYS A 39 6.14 10.31 -0.03
CA LYS A 39 7.52 9.87 0.13
C LYS A 39 8.02 10.32 1.49
N VAL A 40 8.48 9.37 2.32
CA VAL A 40 9.15 9.68 3.60
C VAL A 40 10.65 9.85 3.35
N ASP A 41 11.24 8.89 2.66
CA ASP A 41 12.63 8.90 2.19
C ASP A 41 12.73 8.05 0.90
N ASP A 42 13.94 7.76 0.44
CA ASP A 42 14.16 7.00 -0.80
C ASP A 42 13.71 5.54 -0.74
N ASN A 43 13.44 4.98 0.44
CA ASN A 43 13.06 3.58 0.63
C ASN A 43 11.79 3.41 1.45
N THR A 44 11.08 4.50 1.77
CA THR A 44 9.91 4.48 2.64
C THR A 44 8.77 5.33 2.07
N ALA A 45 7.59 4.71 1.97
CA ALA A 45 6.35 5.35 1.56
C ALA A 45 5.32 5.33 2.68
N MET A 46 4.51 6.37 2.77
CA MET A 46 3.30 6.41 3.56
C MET A 46 2.08 6.45 2.65
N VAL A 47 1.14 5.54 2.85
CA VAL A 47 -0.13 5.48 2.13
C VAL A 47 -1.25 5.69 3.14
N PHE A 48 -1.96 6.81 3.01
CA PHE A 48 -3.20 7.04 3.74
C PHE A 48 -4.39 6.77 2.81
N THR A 49 -5.31 5.91 3.22
CA THR A 49 -6.44 5.52 2.37
C THR A 49 -7.66 5.17 3.20
N GLU A 50 -8.83 5.18 2.57
CA GLU A 50 -10.05 4.64 3.12
C GLU A 50 -10.33 3.26 2.51
N VAL A 51 -10.15 2.21 3.31
CA VAL A 51 -10.52 0.84 2.95
C VAL A 51 -12.04 0.66 3.08
N PHE A 52 -12.72 0.37 1.99
CA PHE A 52 -14.17 0.12 1.99
C PHE A 52 -14.54 -1.34 1.71
N ASN A 53 -13.59 -2.16 1.22
CA ASN A 53 -13.77 -3.60 1.07
C ASN A 53 -12.59 -4.37 1.72
N PRO A 54 -12.65 -4.63 3.04
CA PRO A 54 -11.54 -5.24 3.77
C PRO A 54 -11.30 -6.70 3.40
N GLU A 55 -12.34 -7.45 3.01
CA GLU A 55 -12.21 -8.85 2.56
C GLU A 55 -11.34 -8.92 1.30
N MET A 56 -11.61 -8.06 0.32
CA MET A 56 -10.83 -8.00 -0.90
C MET A 56 -9.38 -7.54 -0.68
N VAL A 57 -9.13 -6.63 0.29
CA VAL A 57 -7.75 -6.29 0.70
C VAL A 57 -7.03 -7.53 1.24
N GLN A 58 -7.70 -8.30 2.09
CA GLN A 58 -7.12 -9.50 2.67
C GLN A 58 -6.86 -10.58 1.60
N GLU A 59 -7.76 -10.76 0.63
CA GLU A 59 -7.54 -11.66 -0.50
C GLU A 59 -6.35 -11.21 -1.36
N PHE A 60 -6.29 -9.92 -1.69
CA PHE A 60 -5.19 -9.33 -2.47
C PHE A 60 -3.84 -9.54 -1.77
N MET A 61 -3.75 -9.23 -0.47
CA MET A 61 -2.53 -9.41 0.32
C MET A 61 -2.12 -10.89 0.46
N ASN A 62 -3.08 -11.82 0.42
CA ASN A 62 -2.79 -13.25 0.51
C ASN A 62 -2.48 -13.90 -0.85
N SER A 63 -2.72 -13.20 -1.95
CA SER A 63 -2.47 -13.69 -3.32
C SER A 63 -0.98 -13.99 -3.55
N ASP A 64 -0.71 -14.98 -4.39
CA ASP A 64 0.65 -15.35 -4.76
C ASP A 64 1.37 -14.24 -5.51
N ASP A 65 0.63 -13.43 -6.28
CA ASP A 65 1.18 -12.32 -7.04
C ASP A 65 1.65 -11.19 -6.11
N PHE A 66 0.87 -10.87 -5.08
CA PHE A 66 1.29 -9.91 -4.05
C PHE A 66 2.50 -10.40 -3.27
N LYS A 67 2.54 -11.68 -2.86
CA LYS A 67 3.70 -12.25 -2.15
C LYS A 67 4.97 -12.25 -3.01
N LYS A 68 4.85 -12.52 -4.30
CA LYS A 68 5.96 -12.39 -5.26
C LYS A 68 6.41 -10.94 -5.38
N MET A 69 5.47 -10.00 -5.47
CA MET A 69 5.78 -8.57 -5.49
C MET A 69 6.50 -8.14 -4.22
N GLU A 70 6.03 -8.55 -3.03
CA GLU A 70 6.69 -8.25 -1.76
C GLU A 70 8.13 -8.76 -1.74
N THR A 71 8.35 -9.99 -2.21
CA THR A 71 9.69 -10.59 -2.28
C THR A 71 10.60 -9.87 -3.28
N ASN A 72 10.07 -9.51 -4.45
CA ASN A 72 10.83 -8.88 -5.54
C ASN A 72 11.25 -7.45 -5.20
N LEU A 73 10.32 -6.67 -4.63
CA LEU A 73 10.55 -5.28 -4.24
C LEU A 73 11.17 -5.16 -2.83
N GLY A 74 11.20 -6.27 -2.09
CA GLY A 74 11.68 -6.28 -0.71
C GLY A 74 10.79 -5.44 0.20
N LEU A 75 9.47 -5.54 0.00
CA LEU A 75 8.47 -4.77 0.73
C LEU A 75 8.19 -5.37 2.11
N SER A 76 7.98 -4.48 3.07
CA SER A 76 7.33 -4.78 4.34
C SER A 76 6.32 -3.67 4.64
N HIS A 77 5.24 -4.03 5.33
CA HIS A 77 4.11 -3.15 5.57
C HIS A 77 3.78 -3.08 7.07
N GLU A 78 3.62 -1.86 7.59
CA GLU A 78 3.01 -1.61 8.89
C GLU A 78 1.65 -0.96 8.67
N VAL A 79 0.58 -1.54 9.23
CA VAL A 79 -0.80 -1.11 8.98
C VAL A 79 -1.41 -0.58 10.27
N TYR A 80 -1.89 0.66 10.21
CA TYR A 80 -2.52 1.35 11.33
C TYR A 80 -3.95 1.73 10.98
N LYS A 81 -4.86 1.48 11.91
CA LYS A 81 -6.18 2.12 11.89
C LYS A 81 -6.02 3.57 12.33
N VAL A 82 -6.53 4.50 11.54
CA VAL A 82 -6.47 5.93 11.84
C VAL A 82 -7.87 6.44 12.14
N GLU A 83 -8.01 7.23 13.19
CA GLU A 83 -9.25 7.91 13.52
C GLU A 83 -9.03 9.42 13.41
N LYS A 84 -9.95 10.11 12.73
CA LYS A 84 -9.89 11.56 12.62
C LYS A 84 -10.26 12.14 13.98
N ILE A 85 -9.33 12.87 14.58
CA ILE A 85 -9.61 13.66 15.78
C ILE A 85 -10.28 14.96 15.32
N SER A 86 -11.40 15.28 15.98
CA SER A 86 -12.24 16.46 15.73
C SER A 86 -11.50 17.77 15.96
#